data_AF-A0A3A4JRA2-F1
#
_entry.id   AF-A0A3A4JRA2-F1
#
_cell.length_a   1.000
_cell.length_b   1.000
_cell.length_c   1.000
_cell.angle_alpha   90.00
_cell.angle_beta   90.00
_cell.angle_gamma   90.00
#
_symmetry.space_group_name_H-M   'P 1'
#
loop_
_entity.id
_entity.type
_entity.pdbx_description
1 polymer ?
#
loop_
_entity_poly.entity_id
_entity_poly.type
_entity_poly.pdbx_seq_one_letter_code
_entity_poly.pdbx_strand_id
1 'polypeptide(L)'
;MRHYYRYTPGPRGGLGQGRPHRLGKSPLTVGFIILVLILLFIAYLKSGKKVENQNEDIANLNLPSTNAAIAQASLTTADCPGVISVASTTEKAVALTYDVGTLPGDLEKTLPAAKAANVPAAFFVTGKIIETNKPLIENIHAAGFPIYNHSYDNLKFTTLSDKEIQAQLQATEDLIKSVSGVSAKPFARLPFGESTPAVVETMRQAGYCPLTWTVDGLDISSSATLDSVATRIKTYIKPGGIILLHAGSDLAATVTPKIVSDLQAMGYRFVSLTELFNLAKINNTSSNVNTPANVNSQETNQNLNQSPTQVAPEKILPA
;
A
#
# COMPACT_ATOMS: atom_id res chain seq x y z
N MET A 1 38.99 -6.12 -12.22
CA MET A 1 39.82 -5.03 -11.65
C MET A 1 39.05 -4.40 -10.50
N ARG A 2 39.55 -4.48 -9.28
CA ARG A 2 38.90 -3.94 -8.06
C ARG A 2 39.34 -2.48 -7.88
N HIS A 3 38.38 -1.55 -7.81
CA HIS A 3 38.66 -0.18 -7.38
C HIS A 3 38.14 0.05 -5.97
N TYR A 4 39.07 0.23 -5.03
CA TYR A 4 38.82 0.74 -3.69
C TYR A 4 38.83 2.27 -3.73
N TYR A 5 37.79 2.93 -3.22
CA TYR A 5 37.83 4.37 -2.94
C TYR A 5 38.33 4.61 -1.51
N ARG A 6 39.42 5.39 -1.40
CA ARG A 6 39.94 5.94 -0.13
C ARG A 6 39.19 7.23 0.20
N TYR A 7 38.75 7.33 1.45
CA TYR A 7 38.16 8.52 2.06
C TYR A 7 39.27 9.33 2.75
N THR A 8 39.38 10.62 2.46
CA THR A 8 40.24 11.57 3.20
C THR A 8 39.37 12.58 3.96
N PRO A 9 39.55 12.75 5.28
CA PRO A 9 38.85 13.77 6.05
C PRO A 9 39.55 15.14 5.94
N GLY A 10 38.76 16.20 5.72
CA GLY A 10 39.20 17.60 5.78
C GLY A 10 39.35 18.13 7.21
N PRO A 11 39.95 19.33 7.40
CA PRO A 11 40.40 19.81 8.71
C PRO A 11 39.28 20.40 9.57
N ARG A 12 39.38 20.16 10.89
CA ARG A 12 38.53 20.72 11.94
C ARG A 12 38.83 22.21 12.15
N GLY A 13 37.79 23.04 12.08
CA GLY A 13 37.79 24.45 12.47
C GLY A 13 37.13 24.67 13.84
N GLY A 14 37.71 25.58 14.62
CA GLY A 14 37.50 25.76 16.06
C GLY A 14 36.24 26.50 16.53
N LEU A 15 35.81 26.09 17.73
CA LEU A 15 35.36 26.87 18.89
C LEU A 15 34.60 28.20 18.71
N GLY A 16 33.37 28.20 19.22
CA GLY A 16 32.67 29.40 19.72
C GLY A 16 31.66 29.02 20.80
N GLN A 17 32.06 29.09 22.07
CA GLN A 17 31.15 28.95 23.22
C GLN A 17 30.45 30.28 23.49
N GLY A 18 29.15 30.37 23.20
CA GLY A 18 28.27 31.43 23.71
C GLY A 18 27.62 31.01 25.03
N ARG A 19 27.83 31.78 26.10
CA ARG A 19 27.14 31.59 27.39
C ARG A 19 25.66 31.97 27.27
N PRO A 20 24.71 31.20 27.83
CA PRO A 20 23.32 31.63 27.90
C PRO A 20 23.09 32.58 29.09
N HIS A 21 22.48 33.73 28.81
CA HIS A 21 21.93 34.63 29.84
C HIS A 21 20.74 33.96 30.54
N ARG A 22 20.89 33.60 31.82
CA ARG A 22 19.78 33.26 32.72
C ARG A 22 19.04 34.55 33.11
N LEU A 23 17.84 34.77 32.57
CA LEU A 23 16.89 35.71 33.17
C LEU A 23 16.34 35.09 34.46
N GLY A 24 16.87 35.51 35.60
CA GLY A 24 16.26 35.24 36.90
C GLY A 24 15.06 36.16 37.09
N LYS A 25 13.83 35.63 36.95
CA LYS A 25 12.63 36.31 37.45
C LYS A 25 12.70 36.28 38.98
N SER A 26 12.59 37.45 39.62
CA SER A 26 12.74 37.57 41.07
C SER A 26 11.66 36.73 41.80
N PRO A 27 11.95 36.17 42.98
CA PRO A 27 11.04 35.28 43.71
C PRO A 27 9.68 35.94 44.04
N LEU A 28 9.64 37.27 44.09
CA LEU A 28 8.41 38.06 44.24
C LEU A 28 7.45 37.92 43.05
N THR A 29 7.94 37.71 41.82
CA THR A 29 7.08 37.55 40.63
C THR A 29 6.47 36.17 40.53
N VAL A 30 7.19 35.13 40.98
CA VAL A 30 6.70 33.75 40.97
C VAL A 30 5.61 33.55 42.04
N GLY A 31 5.81 34.11 43.24
CA GLY A 31 4.80 34.09 44.30
C GLY A 31 3.49 34.77 43.90
N PHE A 32 3.58 35.90 43.20
CA PHE A 32 2.40 36.61 42.68
C PHE A 32 1.64 35.80 41.63
N ILE A 33 2.34 35.15 40.69
CA ILE A 33 1.72 34.30 39.67
C ILE A 33 0.99 33.11 40.30
N ILE A 34 1.61 32.45 41.28
CA ILE A 34 0.99 31.31 41.98
C ILE A 34 -0.26 31.76 42.75
N LEU A 35 -0.21 32.90 43.44
CA LEU A 35 -1.36 33.45 44.15
C LEU A 35 -2.53 33.75 43.20
N VAL A 36 -2.25 34.36 42.04
CA VAL A 36 -3.27 34.65 41.02
C VAL A 36 -3.89 33.36 40.48
N LEU A 37 -3.09 32.33 40.20
CA LEU A 37 -3.59 31.03 39.72
C LEU A 37 -4.47 30.33 40.76
N ILE A 38 -4.10 30.39 42.04
CA ILE A 38 -4.91 29.82 43.14
C ILE A 38 -6.25 30.57 43.26
N LEU A 39 -6.24 31.90 43.19
CA LEU A 39 -7.47 32.70 43.26
C LEU A 39 -8.39 32.44 42.05
N LEU A 40 -7.82 32.29 40.84
CA LEU A 40 -8.58 31.91 39.65
C LEU A 40 -9.17 30.50 39.77
N PHE A 41 -8.45 29.56 40.35
CA PHE A 41 -8.94 28.20 40.58
C PHE A 41 -10.05 28.15 41.63
N ILE A 42 -9.93 28.91 42.73
CA ILE A 42 -11.01 29.04 43.73
C ILE A 42 -12.24 29.72 43.12
N ALA A 43 -12.05 30.74 42.28
CA ALA A 43 -13.15 31.37 41.55
C ALA A 43 -13.82 30.40 40.57
N TYR A 44 -13.04 29.55 39.90
CA TYR A 44 -13.54 28.48 39.02
C TYR A 44 -14.38 27.46 39.79
N LEU A 45 -13.91 26.99 40.96
CA LEU A 45 -14.66 26.06 41.82
C LEU A 45 -15.94 26.70 42.39
N LYS A 46 -15.91 27.99 42.76
CA LYS A 46 -17.09 28.72 43.25
C LYS A 46 -18.11 29.06 42.16
N SER A 47 -17.70 29.14 40.90
CA SER A 47 -18.60 29.41 39.78
C SER A 47 -19.59 28.26 39.50
N GLY A 48 -19.47 27.13 40.20
CA GLY A 48 -20.42 26.00 40.07
C GLY A 48 -20.52 25.43 38.65
N LYS A 49 -19.56 25.77 37.78
CA LYS A 49 -19.56 25.37 36.37
C LYS A 49 -19.22 23.89 36.34
N LYS A 50 -20.26 23.04 36.23
CA LYS A 50 -20.10 21.62 35.96
C LYS A 50 -19.12 21.49 34.78
N VAL A 51 -18.12 20.62 34.92
CA VAL A 51 -17.39 20.10 33.77
C VAL A 51 -18.39 19.24 33.02
N GLU A 52 -19.08 19.87 32.09
CA GLU A 52 -20.01 19.20 31.19
C GLU A 52 -19.18 18.30 30.29
N ASN A 53 -19.32 17.00 30.52
CA ASN A 53 -18.65 15.95 29.79
C ASN A 53 -19.18 16.02 28.35
N GLN A 54 -18.40 16.52 27.40
CA GLN A 54 -18.83 16.71 26.00
C GLN A 54 -19.00 15.38 25.22
N ASN A 55 -19.35 14.29 25.90
CA ASN A 55 -19.60 13.00 25.28
C ASN A 55 -21.08 12.75 24.97
N GLU A 56 -21.99 13.71 25.19
CA GLU A 56 -23.43 13.54 24.89
C GLU A 56 -23.95 14.37 23.69
N ASP A 57 -23.14 15.27 23.11
CA ASP A 57 -23.57 16.12 21.97
C ASP A 57 -23.05 15.68 20.58
N ILE A 58 -22.41 14.51 20.47
CA ILE A 58 -22.01 13.95 19.15
C ILE A 58 -23.18 13.19 18.49
N ALA A 59 -24.31 13.01 19.18
CA ALA A 59 -25.42 12.21 18.68
C ALA A 59 -26.32 12.88 17.62
N ASN A 60 -26.16 14.19 17.32
CA ASN A 60 -27.09 14.92 16.43
C ASN A 60 -26.46 15.82 15.36
N LEU A 61 -25.18 15.60 15.01
CA LEU A 61 -24.67 16.09 13.72
C LEU A 61 -25.05 15.08 12.64
N ASN A 62 -26.14 15.37 11.92
CA ASN A 62 -26.49 14.79 10.62
C ASN A 62 -25.41 15.12 9.57
N LEU A 63 -24.20 14.61 9.77
CA LEU A 63 -23.27 14.31 8.69
C LEU A 63 -23.69 12.95 8.14
N PRO A 64 -23.68 12.71 6.82
CA PRO A 64 -23.97 11.39 6.29
C PRO A 64 -22.91 10.40 6.80
N SER A 65 -23.24 9.74 7.90
CA SER A 65 -22.57 8.57 8.42
C SER A 65 -22.92 7.39 7.52
N THR A 66 -22.29 7.35 6.34
CA THR A 66 -22.26 6.17 5.50
C THR A 66 -20.82 5.64 5.46
N ASN A 67 -20.58 4.71 6.39
CA ASN A 67 -19.66 3.59 6.28
C ASN A 67 -18.15 3.82 6.46
N ALA A 68 -17.75 4.20 7.69
CA ALA A 68 -16.49 3.74 8.29
C ALA A 68 -16.57 2.30 8.83
N ALA A 69 -17.61 1.55 8.44
CA ALA A 69 -17.82 0.14 8.71
C ALA A 69 -18.36 -0.56 7.46
N ILE A 70 -17.65 -0.44 6.32
CA ILE A 70 -17.64 -1.59 5.42
C ILE A 70 -16.77 -2.60 6.17
N ALA A 71 -17.41 -3.62 6.74
CA ALA A 71 -16.72 -4.79 7.25
C ALA A 71 -15.59 -5.13 6.27
N GLN A 72 -14.37 -5.28 6.78
CA GLN A 72 -13.28 -5.87 6.01
C GLN A 72 -13.74 -7.26 5.58
N ALA A 73 -14.43 -7.36 4.44
CA ALA A 73 -14.68 -8.64 3.81
C ALA A 73 -13.28 -9.19 3.54
N SER A 74 -12.88 -10.18 4.32
CA SER A 74 -11.57 -10.80 4.21
C SER A 74 -11.44 -11.30 2.79
N LEU A 75 -10.61 -10.62 2.00
CA LEU A 75 -10.32 -11.02 0.63
C LEU A 75 -9.77 -12.44 0.68
N THR A 76 -10.43 -13.34 -0.03
CA THR A 76 -10.00 -14.73 -0.18
C THR A 76 -9.30 -14.90 -1.51
N THR A 77 -8.57 -15.99 -1.69
CA THR A 77 -7.97 -16.26 -3.01
C THR A 77 -9.04 -16.43 -4.08
N ALA A 78 -10.25 -16.92 -3.79
CA ALA A 78 -11.35 -16.98 -4.76
C ALA A 78 -11.62 -15.63 -5.44
N ASP A 79 -11.28 -14.53 -4.79
CA ASP A 79 -11.48 -13.18 -5.30
C ASP A 79 -10.43 -12.72 -6.32
N CYS A 80 -9.28 -13.40 -6.44
CA CYS A 80 -8.14 -12.97 -7.26
C CYS A 80 -7.71 -14.03 -8.29
N PRO A 81 -8.46 -14.24 -9.39
CA PRO A 81 -8.22 -15.33 -10.33
C PRO A 81 -6.91 -15.22 -11.13
N GLY A 82 -6.25 -14.06 -11.11
CA GLY A 82 -5.01 -13.82 -11.85
C GLY A 82 -4.11 -12.80 -11.15
N VAL A 83 -3.15 -12.25 -11.90
CA VAL A 83 -2.24 -11.20 -11.40
C VAL A 83 -2.97 -9.86 -11.33
N ILE A 84 -2.89 -9.19 -10.17
CA ILE A 84 -3.41 -7.84 -9.97
C ILE A 84 -2.31 -6.83 -10.31
N SER A 85 -2.43 -6.17 -11.46
CA SER A 85 -1.56 -5.03 -11.82
C SER A 85 -2.30 -3.69 -11.73
N VAL A 86 -3.63 -3.71 -11.79
CA VAL A 86 -4.54 -2.56 -11.73
C VAL A 86 -5.91 -3.03 -11.24
N ALA A 87 -6.64 -2.20 -10.52
CA ALA A 87 -8.05 -2.42 -10.21
C ALA A 87 -8.95 -1.94 -11.35
N SER A 88 -9.94 -2.74 -11.75
CA SER A 88 -10.91 -2.36 -12.78
C SER A 88 -11.91 -1.33 -12.23
N THR A 89 -11.54 -0.05 -12.27
CA THR A 89 -12.39 1.05 -11.83
C THR A 89 -12.15 2.32 -12.63
N THR A 90 -13.19 3.13 -12.79
CA THR A 90 -13.12 4.48 -13.36
C THR A 90 -12.82 5.54 -12.29
N GLU A 91 -12.92 5.17 -11.02
CA GLU A 91 -12.58 6.06 -9.91
C GLU A 91 -11.08 6.37 -9.91
N LYS A 92 -10.73 7.64 -9.75
CA LYS A 92 -9.36 8.10 -9.55
C LYS A 92 -8.84 7.69 -8.16
N ALA A 93 -8.78 6.39 -7.88
CA ALA A 93 -8.19 5.80 -6.70
C ALA A 93 -6.89 5.09 -7.07
N VAL A 94 -5.85 5.24 -6.25
CA VAL A 94 -4.54 4.60 -6.45
C VAL A 94 -3.99 4.07 -5.14
N ALA A 95 -3.21 2.99 -5.21
CA ALA A 95 -2.46 2.47 -4.07
C ALA A 95 -0.96 2.79 -4.21
N LEU A 96 -0.39 3.35 -3.15
CA LEU A 96 1.04 3.53 -3.01
C LEU A 96 1.66 2.31 -2.34
N THR A 97 2.67 1.71 -2.97
CA THR A 97 3.32 0.52 -2.42
C THR A 97 4.84 0.61 -2.51
N TYR A 98 5.51 -0.04 -1.56
CA TYR A 98 6.96 -0.07 -1.46
C TYR A 98 7.47 -1.50 -1.42
N ASP A 99 8.49 -1.81 -2.22
CA ASP A 99 9.24 -3.05 -2.09
C ASP A 99 10.42 -2.86 -1.13
N VAL A 100 10.50 -3.75 -0.14
CA VAL A 100 11.57 -3.84 0.84
C VAL A 100 12.30 -5.15 0.61
N GLY A 101 13.41 -5.07 -0.11
CA GLY A 101 14.17 -6.24 -0.55
C GLY A 101 15.67 -6.06 -0.36
N THR A 102 16.45 -6.36 -1.41
CA THR A 102 17.92 -6.50 -1.35
C THR A 102 18.69 -5.19 -1.29
N LEU A 103 18.03 -4.04 -1.39
CA LEU A 103 18.70 -2.75 -1.23
C LEU A 103 18.94 -2.49 0.27
N PRO A 104 20.21 -2.38 0.71
CA PRO A 104 20.54 -2.05 2.10
C PRO A 104 20.26 -0.58 2.44
N GLY A 105 19.64 0.17 1.52
CA GLY A 105 19.49 1.62 1.60
C GLY A 105 18.36 2.08 2.52
N ASP A 106 17.99 3.34 2.30
CA ASP A 106 17.35 4.29 3.20
C ASP A 106 15.91 3.98 3.68
N LEU A 107 15.56 2.74 4.02
CA LEU A 107 14.24 2.46 4.63
C LEU A 107 14.04 3.28 5.94
N GLU A 108 15.13 3.61 6.64
CA GLU A 108 15.13 4.57 7.76
C GLU A 108 14.64 5.98 7.38
N LYS A 109 14.77 6.40 6.12
CA LYS A 109 14.25 7.69 5.60
C LYS A 109 12.90 7.53 4.91
N THR A 110 12.68 6.42 4.21
CA THR A 110 11.43 6.17 3.48
C THR A 110 10.25 6.01 4.43
N LEU A 111 10.41 5.29 5.55
CA LEU A 111 9.32 5.11 6.50
C LEU A 111 8.83 6.44 7.10
N PRO A 112 9.69 7.34 7.62
CA PRO A 112 9.27 8.68 8.03
C PRO A 112 8.57 9.48 6.92
N ALA A 113 9.08 9.43 5.69
CA ALA A 113 8.47 10.13 4.57
C ALA A 113 7.06 9.59 4.24
N ALA A 114 6.89 8.26 4.23
CA ALA A 114 5.59 7.62 4.04
C ALA A 114 4.60 8.02 5.15
N LYS A 115 5.05 8.07 6.41
CA LYS A 115 4.21 8.57 7.53
C LYS A 115 3.83 10.03 7.35
N ALA A 116 4.80 10.89 7.02
CA ALA A 116 4.59 12.33 6.85
C ALA A 116 3.66 12.66 5.67
N ALA A 117 3.63 11.80 4.65
CA ALA A 117 2.71 11.94 3.51
C ALA A 117 1.23 11.73 3.90
N ASN A 118 0.96 11.09 5.04
CA ASN A 118 -0.37 10.92 5.62
C ASN A 118 -1.41 10.36 4.63
N VAL A 119 -1.01 9.36 3.85
CA VAL A 119 -1.87 8.62 2.93
C VAL A 119 -1.74 7.11 3.17
N PRO A 120 -2.76 6.30 2.83
CA PRO A 120 -2.60 4.85 2.83
C PRO A 120 -1.45 4.39 1.93
N ALA A 121 -0.60 3.51 2.46
CA ALA A 121 0.47 2.85 1.72
C ALA A 121 0.67 1.43 2.25
N ALA A 122 1.38 0.58 1.51
CA ALA A 122 1.70 -0.79 1.93
C ALA A 122 3.15 -1.17 1.58
N PHE A 123 3.74 -2.06 2.39
CA PHE A 123 5.11 -2.52 2.21
C PHE A 123 5.13 -4.02 1.88
N PHE A 124 5.83 -4.40 0.83
CA PHE A 124 6.06 -5.78 0.42
C PHE A 124 7.49 -6.16 0.81
N VAL A 125 7.62 -7.08 1.74
CA VAL A 125 8.90 -7.33 2.45
C VAL A 125 9.41 -8.73 2.12
N THR A 126 10.71 -8.84 1.84
CA THR A 126 11.34 -10.14 1.62
C THR A 126 11.67 -10.86 2.93
N GLY A 127 11.71 -12.19 2.95
CA GLY A 127 12.14 -12.93 4.15
C GLY A 127 13.56 -12.55 4.60
N LYS A 128 14.49 -12.46 3.66
CA LYS A 128 15.91 -12.18 3.93
C LYS A 128 16.16 -10.80 4.57
N ILE A 129 15.35 -9.79 4.23
CA ILE A 129 15.49 -8.47 4.85
C ILE A 129 14.97 -8.48 6.28
N ILE A 130 13.94 -9.28 6.59
CA ILE A 130 13.41 -9.41 7.96
C ILE A 130 14.49 -9.98 8.89
N GLU A 131 15.19 -11.03 8.47
CA GLU A 131 16.22 -11.67 9.30
C GLU A 131 17.35 -10.71 9.70
N THR A 132 17.71 -9.79 8.81
CA THR A 132 18.81 -8.84 9.01
C THR A 132 18.36 -7.49 9.57
N ASN A 133 17.07 -7.15 9.47
CA ASN A 133 16.54 -5.82 9.82
C ASN A 133 15.20 -5.89 10.60
N LYS A 134 15.03 -6.86 11.52
CA LYS A 134 13.80 -7.02 12.31
C LYS A 134 13.23 -5.71 12.90
N PRO A 135 14.02 -4.85 13.57
CA PRO A 135 13.49 -3.64 14.18
C PRO A 135 12.85 -2.70 13.16
N LEU A 136 13.36 -2.68 11.94
CA LEU A 136 12.87 -1.81 10.89
C LEU A 136 11.51 -2.30 10.35
N ILE A 137 11.30 -3.61 10.30
CA ILE A 137 10.02 -4.21 9.90
C ILE A 137 8.97 -4.06 11.01
N GLU A 138 9.37 -4.22 12.27
CA GLU A 138 8.53 -3.88 13.44
C GLU A 138 8.06 -2.42 13.38
N ASN A 139 8.95 -1.50 13.01
CA ASN A 139 8.61 -0.09 12.85
C ASN A 139 7.61 0.18 11.72
N ILE A 140 7.65 -0.58 10.61
CA ILE A 140 6.63 -0.48 9.55
C ILE A 140 5.25 -0.83 10.12
N HIS A 141 5.16 -1.95 10.86
CA HIS A 141 3.90 -2.37 11.47
C HIS A 141 3.42 -1.37 12.53
N ALA A 142 4.31 -0.94 13.43
CA ALA A 142 4.01 0.05 14.47
C ALA A 142 3.61 1.42 13.91
N ALA A 143 4.03 1.75 12.68
CA ALA A 143 3.59 2.92 11.95
C ALA A 143 2.17 2.78 11.36
N GLY A 144 1.55 1.62 11.45
CA GLY A 144 0.20 1.34 10.97
C GLY A 144 0.13 0.92 9.50
N PHE A 145 1.26 0.66 8.84
CA PHE A 145 1.26 0.22 7.46
C PHE A 145 1.08 -1.30 7.35
N PRO A 146 0.23 -1.80 6.44
CA PRO A 146 0.17 -3.21 6.09
C PRO A 146 1.51 -3.72 5.55
N ILE A 147 1.88 -4.92 5.98
CA ILE A 147 3.06 -5.66 5.52
C ILE A 147 2.57 -6.87 4.73
N TYR A 148 3.06 -7.01 3.51
CA TYR A 148 2.72 -8.08 2.57
C TYR A 148 3.96 -8.83 2.12
N ASN A 149 3.75 -9.99 1.49
CA ASN A 149 4.83 -10.93 1.17
C ASN A 149 5.54 -10.56 -0.14
N HIS A 150 6.88 -10.52 -0.15
CA HIS A 150 7.68 -10.31 -1.37
C HIS A 150 8.65 -11.46 -1.67
N SER A 151 8.28 -12.70 -1.31
CA SER A 151 9.14 -13.90 -1.34
C SER A 151 10.31 -13.84 -0.34
N TYR A 152 11.07 -14.93 -0.21
CA TYR A 152 12.15 -14.98 0.77
C TYR A 152 13.46 -14.39 0.21
N ASP A 153 13.90 -14.87 -0.95
CA ASP A 153 15.18 -14.49 -1.61
C ASP A 153 15.03 -13.49 -2.76
N ASN A 154 13.79 -13.13 -3.15
CA ASN A 154 13.50 -12.32 -4.34
C ASN A 154 14.04 -12.97 -5.63
N LEU A 155 13.90 -14.29 -5.78
CA LEU A 155 14.22 -15.03 -7.01
C LEU A 155 13.03 -14.99 -7.97
N LYS A 156 13.31 -15.08 -9.27
CA LYS A 156 12.26 -15.19 -10.30
C LYS A 156 11.46 -16.48 -10.08
N PHE A 157 10.18 -16.37 -9.77
CA PHE A 157 9.33 -17.55 -9.58
C PHE A 157 9.20 -18.40 -10.85
N THR A 158 9.37 -17.81 -12.04
CA THR A 158 9.38 -18.51 -13.33
C THR A 158 10.55 -19.50 -13.49
N THR A 159 11.57 -19.42 -12.63
CA THR A 159 12.72 -20.34 -12.63
C THR A 159 12.69 -21.35 -11.49
N LEU A 160 11.62 -21.36 -10.68
CA LEU A 160 11.47 -22.22 -9.50
C LEU A 160 10.36 -23.25 -9.74
N SER A 161 10.45 -24.38 -9.05
CA SER A 161 9.34 -25.34 -8.93
C SER A 161 8.24 -24.81 -8.01
N ASP A 162 7.02 -25.33 -8.16
CA ASP A 162 5.87 -24.95 -7.33
C ASP A 162 6.16 -25.11 -5.83
N LYS A 163 6.89 -26.18 -5.45
CA LYS A 163 7.30 -26.42 -4.06
C LYS A 163 8.27 -25.36 -3.54
N GLU A 164 9.22 -24.91 -4.38
CA GLU A 164 10.15 -23.85 -4.00
C GLU A 164 9.44 -22.50 -3.86
N ILE A 165 8.47 -22.20 -4.73
CA ILE A 165 7.62 -21.01 -4.62
C ILE A 165 6.83 -21.04 -3.30
N GLN A 166 6.19 -22.17 -2.98
CA GLN A 166 5.46 -22.33 -1.71
C GLN A 166 6.39 -22.15 -0.50
N ALA A 167 7.61 -22.71 -0.54
CA ALA A 167 8.59 -22.55 0.53
C ALA A 167 9.01 -21.09 0.72
N GLN A 168 9.26 -20.37 -0.38
CA GLN A 168 9.60 -18.94 -0.37
C GLN A 168 8.48 -18.09 0.26
N LEU A 169 7.22 -18.36 -0.11
CA LEU A 169 6.05 -17.66 0.45
C LEU A 169 5.83 -18.00 1.92
N GLN A 170 5.91 -19.27 2.31
CA GLN A 170 5.68 -19.73 3.66
C GLN A 170 6.75 -19.23 4.63
N ALA A 171 8.04 -19.32 4.26
CA ALA A 171 9.12 -18.82 5.10
C ALA A 171 8.98 -17.31 5.39
N THR A 172 8.56 -16.54 4.38
CA THR A 172 8.33 -15.09 4.52
C THR A 172 7.10 -14.79 5.37
N GLU A 173 6.01 -15.55 5.21
CA GLU A 173 4.81 -15.45 6.07
C GLU A 173 5.13 -15.66 7.54
N ASP A 174 5.91 -16.70 7.85
CA ASP A 174 6.27 -17.04 9.23
C ASP A 174 7.16 -15.96 9.85
N LEU A 175 8.10 -15.41 9.07
CA LEU A 175 8.93 -14.29 9.51
C LEU A 175 8.10 -13.02 9.75
N ILE A 176 7.20 -12.64 8.85
CA ILE A 176 6.32 -11.48 9.01
C ILE A 176 5.44 -11.64 10.26
N LYS A 177 4.81 -12.82 10.45
CA LYS A 177 4.04 -13.12 11.66
C LYS A 177 4.89 -13.01 12.92
N SER A 178 6.12 -13.50 12.89
CA SER A 178 7.00 -13.50 14.06
C SER A 178 7.37 -12.09 14.53
N VAL A 179 7.48 -11.11 13.62
CA VAL A 179 7.89 -9.73 13.96
C VAL A 179 6.72 -8.76 14.10
N SER A 180 5.56 -9.06 13.49
CA SER A 180 4.42 -8.13 13.47
C SER A 180 3.16 -8.68 14.14
N GLY A 181 3.09 -9.99 14.41
CA GLY A 181 1.88 -10.64 14.92
C GLY A 181 0.73 -10.73 13.91
N VAL A 182 0.90 -10.24 12.68
CA VAL A 182 -0.13 -10.26 11.63
C VAL A 182 0.30 -11.12 10.43
N SER A 183 -0.67 -11.67 9.72
CA SER A 183 -0.43 -12.40 8.47
C SER A 183 -0.08 -11.44 7.34
N ALA A 184 0.81 -11.87 6.43
CA ALA A 184 1.12 -11.15 5.20
C ALA A 184 0.10 -11.40 4.08
N LYS A 185 -0.93 -12.20 4.34
CA LYS A 185 -2.03 -12.45 3.40
C LYS A 185 -3.01 -11.25 3.37
N PRO A 186 -3.73 -11.04 2.26
CA PRO A 186 -3.81 -11.91 1.09
C PRO A 186 -2.80 -11.57 -0.01
N PHE A 187 -2.08 -10.44 0.03
CA PHE A 187 -1.30 -10.01 -1.13
C PHE A 187 0.14 -10.53 -1.07
N ALA A 188 0.64 -10.99 -2.22
CA ALA A 188 2.06 -11.27 -2.41
C ALA A 188 2.54 -10.67 -3.73
N ARG A 189 3.69 -10.01 -3.70
CA ARG A 189 4.28 -9.41 -4.88
C ARG A 189 5.18 -10.37 -5.62
N LEU A 190 4.92 -10.52 -6.91
CA LEU A 190 5.75 -11.31 -7.82
C LEU A 190 7.14 -10.66 -7.96
N PRO A 191 8.23 -11.36 -7.60
CA PRO A 191 9.58 -10.92 -7.92
C PRO A 191 9.72 -10.58 -9.40
N PHE A 192 10.29 -9.41 -9.71
CA PHE A 192 10.46 -8.89 -11.07
C PHE A 192 9.18 -8.70 -11.89
N GLY A 193 7.99 -8.87 -11.28
CA GLY A 193 6.71 -8.83 -11.98
C GLY A 193 6.47 -9.99 -12.96
N GLU A 194 7.31 -11.02 -12.94
CA GLU A 194 7.24 -12.14 -13.87
C GLU A 194 6.36 -13.28 -13.34
N SER A 195 5.55 -13.89 -14.19
CA SER A 195 4.73 -15.06 -13.83
C SER A 195 4.37 -15.94 -15.02
N THR A 196 3.98 -17.17 -14.73
CA THR A 196 3.29 -18.10 -15.63
C THR A 196 1.96 -18.51 -14.98
N PRO A 197 1.02 -19.13 -15.71
CA PRO A 197 -0.21 -19.68 -15.11
C PRO A 197 0.06 -20.62 -13.92
N ALA A 198 1.13 -21.43 -13.99
CA ALA A 198 1.54 -22.32 -12.90
C ALA A 198 2.01 -21.54 -11.65
N VAL A 199 2.77 -20.46 -11.83
CA VAL A 199 3.18 -19.57 -10.73
C VAL A 199 1.96 -18.93 -10.07
N VAL A 200 1.03 -18.40 -10.86
CA VAL A 200 -0.21 -17.76 -10.37
C VAL A 200 -1.02 -18.75 -9.55
N GLU A 201 -1.23 -19.96 -10.08
CA GLU A 201 -1.99 -21.00 -9.38
C GLU A 201 -1.30 -21.46 -8.09
N THR A 202 0.02 -21.64 -8.13
CA THR A 202 0.81 -21.99 -6.93
C THR A 202 0.66 -20.95 -5.81
N MET A 203 0.75 -19.66 -6.15
CA MET A 203 0.55 -18.59 -5.18
C MET A 203 -0.88 -18.57 -4.61
N ARG A 204 -1.89 -18.82 -5.46
CA ARG A 204 -3.28 -18.94 -5.03
C ARG A 204 -3.50 -20.12 -4.09
N GLN A 205 -2.91 -21.27 -4.37
CA GLN A 205 -2.98 -22.44 -3.49
C GLN A 205 -2.31 -22.16 -2.13
N ALA A 206 -1.26 -21.32 -2.11
CA ALA A 206 -0.64 -20.86 -0.88
C ALA A 206 -1.48 -19.80 -0.11
N GLY A 207 -2.62 -19.37 -0.65
CA GLY A 207 -3.50 -18.39 -0.01
C GLY A 207 -3.20 -16.94 -0.37
N TYR A 208 -2.49 -16.69 -1.48
CA TYR A 208 -2.11 -15.34 -1.92
C TYR A 208 -2.77 -14.93 -3.23
N CYS A 209 -3.06 -13.63 -3.31
CA CYS A 209 -3.41 -12.86 -4.48
C CYS A 209 -2.10 -12.33 -5.11
N PRO A 210 -1.68 -12.83 -6.28
CA PRO A 210 -0.47 -12.35 -6.94
C PRO A 210 -0.64 -10.91 -7.39
N LEU A 211 0.31 -10.06 -7.04
CA LEU A 211 0.23 -8.62 -7.28
C LEU A 211 1.50 -8.10 -7.95
N THR A 212 1.33 -7.19 -8.90
CA THR A 212 2.41 -6.40 -9.52
C THR A 212 2.08 -4.91 -9.37
N TRP A 213 2.22 -4.12 -10.43
CA TRP A 213 2.00 -2.69 -10.40
C TRP A 213 1.50 -2.19 -11.74
N THR A 214 0.85 -1.05 -11.72
CA THR A 214 0.48 -0.31 -12.92
C THR A 214 1.64 0.50 -13.43
N VAL A 215 2.38 1.13 -12.52
CA VAL A 215 3.55 1.96 -12.83
C VAL A 215 4.68 1.68 -11.85
N ASP A 216 5.85 1.38 -12.41
CA ASP A 216 7.13 1.36 -11.71
C ASP A 216 7.74 2.76 -11.77
N GLY A 217 8.07 3.32 -10.61
CA GLY A 217 8.78 4.59 -10.51
C GLY A 217 10.18 4.57 -11.16
N LEU A 218 10.79 3.38 -11.30
CA LEU A 218 12.19 3.20 -11.70
C LEU A 218 13.16 3.98 -10.80
N ASP A 219 12.80 4.13 -9.53
CA ASP A 219 13.51 4.90 -8.51
C ASP A 219 14.85 4.30 -8.10
N ILE A 220 15.17 3.10 -8.58
CA ILE A 220 16.46 2.41 -8.40
C ILE A 220 17.36 2.50 -9.65
N SER A 221 16.90 3.15 -10.73
CA SER A 221 17.72 3.35 -11.93
C SER A 221 18.87 4.31 -11.63
N SER A 222 20.05 4.03 -12.19
CA SER A 222 21.23 4.91 -12.04
C SER A 222 21.06 6.30 -12.64
N SER A 223 20.08 6.48 -13.54
CA SER A 223 19.71 7.77 -14.14
C SER A 223 18.48 8.41 -13.52
N ALA A 224 17.91 7.81 -12.47
CA ALA A 224 16.70 8.32 -11.84
C ALA A 224 16.98 9.67 -11.15
N THR A 225 16.08 10.61 -11.35
CA THR A 225 15.99 11.85 -10.60
C THR A 225 14.61 11.96 -9.97
N LEU A 226 14.46 12.80 -8.96
CA LEU A 226 13.17 13.09 -8.33
C LEU A 226 12.11 13.48 -9.38
N ASP A 227 12.46 14.34 -10.34
CA ASP A 227 11.55 14.77 -11.39
C ASP A 227 11.27 13.68 -12.43
N SER A 228 12.24 12.84 -12.79
CA SER A 228 12.01 11.76 -13.74
C SER A 228 11.05 10.72 -13.16
N VAL A 229 11.23 10.35 -11.89
CA VAL A 229 10.36 9.38 -11.19
C VAL A 229 8.96 9.95 -11.03
N ALA A 230 8.82 11.19 -10.54
CA ALA A 230 7.51 11.82 -10.37
C ALA A 230 6.77 11.99 -11.72
N THR A 231 7.47 12.45 -12.76
CA THR A 231 6.89 12.63 -14.11
C THR A 231 6.44 11.30 -14.69
N ARG A 232 7.25 10.24 -14.54
CA ARG A 232 6.88 8.90 -14.99
C ARG A 232 5.60 8.42 -14.31
N ILE A 233 5.51 8.54 -12.98
CA ILE A 233 4.31 8.12 -12.22
C ILE A 233 3.09 8.89 -12.71
N LYS A 234 3.16 10.23 -12.80
CA LYS A 234 2.05 11.06 -13.29
C LYS A 234 1.60 10.71 -14.71
N THR A 235 2.54 10.33 -15.57
CA THR A 235 2.28 10.06 -16.99
C THR A 235 1.58 8.72 -17.21
N TYR A 236 1.97 7.69 -16.46
CA TYR A 236 1.50 6.32 -16.69
C TYR A 236 0.46 5.82 -15.68
N ILE A 237 0.24 6.56 -14.59
CA ILE A 237 -0.82 6.20 -13.64
C ILE A 237 -2.21 6.41 -14.24
N LYS A 238 -3.13 5.50 -13.91
CA LYS A 238 -4.53 5.51 -14.34
C LYS A 238 -5.45 5.19 -13.15
N PRO A 239 -6.77 5.48 -13.24
CA PRO A 239 -7.77 4.98 -12.30
C PRO A 239 -7.55 3.50 -11.94
N GLY A 240 -7.62 3.19 -10.64
CA GLY A 240 -7.34 1.84 -10.13
C GLY A 240 -5.85 1.48 -10.04
N GLY A 241 -4.95 2.43 -10.26
CA GLY A 241 -3.53 2.16 -10.43
C GLY A 241 -2.79 1.78 -9.14
N ILE A 242 -1.77 0.93 -9.28
CA ILE A 242 -0.84 0.56 -8.22
C ILE A 242 0.54 1.14 -8.56
N ILE A 243 1.11 1.90 -7.63
CA ILE A 243 2.42 2.54 -7.75
C ILE A 243 3.45 1.68 -7.01
N LEU A 244 4.55 1.35 -7.70
CA LEU A 244 5.73 0.73 -7.10
C LEU A 244 6.84 1.77 -6.90
N LEU A 245 7.35 1.85 -5.67
CA LEU A 245 8.63 2.43 -5.29
C LEU A 245 9.45 1.39 -4.51
N HIS A 246 10.74 1.60 -4.33
CA HIS A 246 11.61 0.71 -3.56
C HIS A 246 12.06 1.42 -2.29
N ALA A 247 11.73 0.88 -1.12
CA ALA A 247 11.96 1.61 0.14
C ALA A 247 13.43 1.83 0.46
N GLY A 248 14.32 1.02 -0.10
CA GLY A 248 15.77 1.18 0.00
C GLY A 248 16.38 2.17 -1.01
N SER A 249 15.58 2.83 -1.85
CA SER A 249 16.06 3.90 -2.75
C SER A 249 16.16 5.23 -2.00
N ASP A 250 17.27 5.95 -2.20
CA ASP A 250 17.45 7.33 -1.72
C ASP A 250 16.36 8.29 -2.27
N LEU A 251 15.78 7.96 -3.42
CA LEU A 251 14.73 8.77 -4.04
C LEU A 251 13.34 8.49 -3.46
N ALA A 252 13.08 7.29 -2.93
CA ALA A 252 11.74 6.93 -2.46
C ALA A 252 11.23 7.91 -1.39
N ALA A 253 12.07 8.27 -0.42
CA ALA A 253 11.73 9.22 0.63
C ALA A 253 11.42 10.64 0.08
N THR A 254 12.19 11.11 -0.90
CA THR A 254 12.05 12.48 -1.42
C THR A 254 10.95 12.61 -2.48
N VAL A 255 10.69 11.54 -3.25
CA VAL A 255 9.67 11.54 -4.30
C VAL A 255 8.26 11.35 -3.73
N THR A 256 8.12 10.62 -2.62
CA THR A 256 6.83 10.33 -1.97
C THR A 256 5.97 11.58 -1.74
N PRO A 257 6.43 12.64 -1.04
CA PRO A 257 5.60 13.83 -0.83
C PRO A 257 5.22 14.52 -2.14
N LYS A 258 6.12 14.53 -3.13
CA LYS A 258 5.86 15.11 -4.44
C LYS A 258 4.76 14.36 -5.19
N ILE A 259 4.83 13.03 -5.27
CA ILE A 259 3.82 12.24 -6.00
C ILE A 259 2.46 12.31 -5.30
N VAL A 260 2.43 12.36 -3.97
CA VAL A 260 1.18 12.51 -3.23
C VAL A 260 0.51 13.83 -3.57
N SER A 261 1.26 14.94 -3.49
CA SER A 261 0.75 16.26 -3.86
C SER A 261 0.33 16.33 -5.33
N ASP A 262 1.16 15.82 -6.24
CA ASP A 262 0.90 15.86 -7.68
C ASP A 262 -0.37 15.07 -8.06
N LEU A 263 -0.55 13.86 -7.51
CA LEU A 263 -1.70 13.02 -7.84
C LEU A 263 -2.99 13.54 -7.18
N GLN A 264 -2.92 14.05 -5.95
CA GLN A 264 -4.07 14.72 -5.32
C GLN A 264 -4.52 15.94 -6.13
N ALA A 265 -3.59 16.76 -6.63
CA ALA A 265 -3.92 17.88 -7.53
C ALA A 265 -4.56 17.42 -8.86
N MET A 266 -4.24 16.21 -9.32
CA MET A 266 -4.89 15.57 -10.48
C MET A 266 -6.24 14.93 -10.15
N GLY A 267 -6.70 15.01 -8.90
CA GLY A 267 -7.96 14.49 -8.40
C GLY A 267 -7.92 13.01 -8.00
N TYR A 268 -6.73 12.44 -7.76
CA TYR A 268 -6.60 11.10 -7.22
C TYR A 268 -6.71 11.05 -5.70
N ARG A 269 -7.34 9.99 -5.20
CA ARG A 269 -7.34 9.58 -3.79
C ARG A 269 -6.40 8.40 -3.60
N PHE A 270 -5.59 8.44 -2.53
CA PHE A 270 -4.78 7.31 -2.12
C PHE A 270 -5.60 6.39 -1.23
N VAL A 271 -5.60 5.09 -1.54
CA VAL A 271 -6.41 4.07 -0.86
C VAL A 271 -5.56 2.86 -0.51
N SER A 272 -6.03 2.07 0.46
CA SER A 272 -5.41 0.78 0.75
C SER A 272 -5.56 -0.18 -0.43
N LEU A 273 -4.70 -1.20 -0.53
CA LEU A 273 -4.84 -2.25 -1.56
C LEU A 273 -6.18 -3.00 -1.44
N THR A 274 -6.64 -3.26 -0.21
CA THR A 274 -7.95 -3.90 0.04
C THR A 274 -9.09 -3.05 -0.49
N GLU A 275 -9.07 -1.75 -0.23
CA GLU A 275 -10.08 -0.82 -0.74
C GLU A 275 -10.01 -0.73 -2.27
N LEU A 276 -8.82 -0.52 -2.85
CA LEU A 276 -8.62 -0.47 -4.29
C LEU A 276 -9.18 -1.72 -4.98
N PHE A 277 -8.96 -2.89 -4.39
CA PHE A 277 -9.47 -4.16 -4.89
C PHE A 277 -11.00 -4.27 -4.78
N ASN A 278 -11.58 -3.82 -3.68
CA ASN A 278 -13.04 -3.82 -3.49
C ASN A 278 -13.75 -2.90 -4.51
N LEU A 279 -13.13 -1.79 -4.91
CA LEU A 279 -13.67 -0.94 -5.99
C LEU A 279 -13.77 -1.72 -7.31
N ALA A 280 -12.82 -2.61 -7.61
CA ALA A 280 -12.89 -3.46 -8.80
C ALA A 280 -14.03 -4.50 -8.72
N LYS A 281 -14.28 -5.07 -7.53
CA LYS A 281 -15.37 -6.03 -7.32
C LYS A 281 -16.74 -5.39 -7.57
N ILE A 282 -16.97 -4.20 -7.01
CA ILE A 282 -18.26 -3.48 -7.09
C ILE A 282 -18.64 -3.20 -8.55
N ASN A 283 -17.67 -2.91 -9.42
CA ASN A 283 -17.90 -2.65 -10.83
C ASN A 283 -18.27 -3.90 -11.64
N ASN A 284 -17.70 -5.07 -11.29
CA ASN A 284 -18.03 -6.34 -11.93
C ASN A 284 -19.40 -6.91 -11.49
N THR A 285 -19.85 -6.61 -10.28
CA THR A 285 -21.20 -6.99 -9.83
C THR A 285 -22.28 -6.04 -10.34
N SER A 286 -22.01 -4.73 -10.43
CA SER A 286 -23.01 -3.74 -10.86
C SER A 286 -23.27 -3.77 -12.38
N SER A 287 -22.32 -4.26 -13.18
CA SER A 287 -22.52 -4.50 -14.62
C SER A 287 -23.35 -5.77 -14.92
N ASN A 288 -23.64 -6.59 -13.91
CA ASN A 288 -24.45 -7.82 -14.04
C ASN A 288 -25.89 -7.69 -13.49
N VAL A 289 -26.30 -6.51 -13.02
CA VAL A 289 -27.63 -6.28 -12.39
C VAL A 289 -28.63 -5.54 -13.30
N ASN A 290 -28.23 -5.12 -14.51
CA ASN A 290 -29.16 -4.52 -15.48
C ASN A 290 -29.56 -5.51 -16.58
N THR A 291 -30.38 -6.49 -16.23
CA THR A 291 -31.35 -7.08 -17.17
C THR A 291 -32.61 -7.43 -16.37
N PRO A 292 -33.73 -6.70 -16.54
CA PRO A 292 -34.99 -7.16 -16.00
C PRO A 292 -35.37 -8.45 -16.72
N ALA A 293 -35.45 -9.55 -15.99
CA ALA A 293 -36.08 -10.78 -16.45
C ALA A 293 -37.55 -10.48 -16.76
N ASN A 294 -37.91 -10.44 -18.04
CA ASN A 294 -39.30 -10.48 -18.45
C ASN A 294 -39.72 -11.96 -18.56
N VAL A 295 -40.72 -12.33 -17.75
CA VAL A 295 -41.33 -13.65 -17.69
C VAL A 295 -42.66 -13.62 -18.46
N ASN A 296 -42.96 -14.74 -19.14
CA ASN A 296 -44.14 -15.12 -19.93
C ASN A 296 -44.17 -14.61 -21.38
N SER A 297 -44.44 -15.46 -22.38
CA SER A 297 -45.45 -16.53 -22.42
C SER A 297 -45.02 -17.78 -23.21
N GLN A 298 -45.48 -18.95 -22.76
CA GLN A 298 -45.61 -20.15 -23.59
C GLN A 298 -46.70 -19.96 -24.65
N GLU A 299 -46.47 -20.43 -25.88
CA GLU A 299 -47.46 -21.19 -26.67
C GLU A 299 -46.80 -21.86 -27.91
N THR A 300 -46.85 -23.20 -27.89
CA THR A 300 -47.00 -24.19 -28.97
C THR A 300 -46.91 -23.76 -30.46
N ASN A 301 -46.08 -24.42 -31.28
CA ASN A 301 -46.49 -25.64 -32.03
C ASN A 301 -45.43 -26.15 -33.04
N GLN A 302 -45.32 -27.47 -33.03
CA GLN A 302 -44.90 -28.49 -33.99
C GLN A 302 -44.47 -28.14 -35.44
N ASN A 303 -43.52 -28.97 -35.90
CA ASN A 303 -43.41 -29.61 -37.22
C ASN A 303 -42.62 -28.87 -38.33
N LEU A 304 -41.44 -29.37 -38.70
CA LEU A 304 -41.29 -30.39 -39.73
C LEU A 304 -39.81 -30.76 -39.97
N ASN A 305 -39.66 -32.07 -40.10
CA ASN A 305 -38.52 -32.86 -40.55
C ASN A 305 -37.99 -32.39 -41.92
N GLN A 306 -36.66 -32.29 -42.07
CA GLN A 306 -35.89 -32.79 -43.25
C GLN A 306 -34.39 -32.47 -43.13
N SER A 307 -33.59 -33.54 -42.98
CA SER A 307 -32.20 -33.62 -43.47
C SER A 307 -32.27 -33.89 -44.99
N PRO A 308 -31.30 -33.49 -45.83
CA PRO A 308 -30.13 -34.36 -45.98
C PRO A 308 -28.81 -33.72 -46.45
N THR A 309 -27.76 -34.51 -46.25
CA THR A 309 -26.57 -34.74 -47.11
C THR A 309 -25.27 -33.98 -46.86
N GLN A 310 -24.26 -34.81 -46.65
CA GLN A 310 -22.83 -34.59 -46.64
C GLN A 310 -22.31 -34.02 -47.97
N VAL A 311 -21.32 -33.12 -47.90
CA VAL A 311 -20.14 -33.12 -48.79
C VAL A 311 -18.92 -32.57 -48.03
N ALA A 312 -17.89 -33.40 -47.90
CA ALA A 312 -16.47 -33.02 -47.86
C ALA A 312 -15.83 -33.66 -49.12
N PRO A 313 -14.57 -33.38 -49.53
CA PRO A 313 -13.52 -32.59 -48.87
C PRO A 313 -12.75 -31.63 -49.82
N GLU A 314 -11.91 -30.73 -49.30
CA GLU A 314 -10.71 -30.33 -50.06
C GLU A 314 -9.54 -29.95 -49.16
N LYS A 315 -8.37 -30.38 -49.62
CA LYS A 315 -7.06 -30.45 -48.97
C LYS A 315 -6.19 -29.40 -49.63
N ILE A 316 -5.63 -28.46 -48.87
CA ILE A 316 -4.63 -27.50 -49.37
C ILE A 316 -3.31 -27.74 -48.62
N LEU A 317 -2.26 -28.07 -49.39
CA LEU A 317 -0.86 -28.14 -48.94
C LEU A 317 -0.24 -26.73 -48.85
N PRO A 318 0.83 -26.55 -48.05
CA PRO A 318 1.45 -25.26 -47.80
C PRO A 318 2.54 -24.88 -48.82
N ALA A 319 2.81 -23.58 -48.90
CA ALA A 319 4.07 -22.98 -49.36
C ALA A 319 4.60 -22.06 -48.24
#